data_AF-A0A7I8BL98-F1
#
_entry.id   AF-A0A7I8BL98-F1
#
_cell.length_a   1.000
_cell.length_b   1.000
_cell.length_c   1.000
_cell.angle_alpha   90.00
_cell.angle_beta   90.00
_cell.angle_gamma   90.00
#
_symmetry.space_group_name_H-M   'P 1'
#
loop_
_entity.id
_entity.type
_entity.pdbx_description
1 polymer ?
#
loop_
_entity_poly.entity_id
_entity_poly.type
_entity_poly.pdbx_seq_one_letter_code
_entity_poly.pdbx_strand_id
1 'polypeptide(L)'
;MNVIAEAAAQEILDHETHLACVIQPVVLAGGSGTRLWPLSREQCPKQLIGLTGEESLLEATLRRTQGLRAPTHEHPAPHIVRTQPTLVVCSEELKLPTRERLERCACESRVVLEPAPRNTAPALTIAALTALADAPHGEDPILVVMPADHLITDDAAFVDTLQQAIQHALRDAIVTLGVPPERAETGYGYIKTGLPADGRGARSIERFVEKPAQETAEQYVASGEYWWNSGVFVMRASVWLAAITACRPEIAAACRASYERASVASDGSLQLDRAAFAACPSDSIDYAVMEHIGDDPKLMGIIVPLKAGWSDVGAWDAVWNISAKDAAGNVARGRVLLEGATDTYAHSEGRLVACVGVTGVVVVETADAVLVAAKDRVQDVKAIVNRLNKAKNTEAKVHRKVERPWGCYDSIDHGERFQVKRIVVKPGGRLSLQMHHHRAEHWIVVRGTARVTRGDETFLLTENQSTYISLGTLHRLENPGKTPLEIIEVQSGCYLGEDDIVRFDDQYGRTGT
;
A
#
# COMPACT_ATOMS: atom_id res chain seq x y z
N MET A 1 -45.49 -19.96 35.51
CA MET A 1 -44.34 -19.10 35.87
C MET A 1 -43.05 -19.48 35.14
N ASN A 2 -42.78 -20.77 34.83
CA ASN A 2 -41.60 -21.16 34.03
C ASN A 2 -41.67 -20.84 32.52
N VAL A 3 -42.84 -20.89 31.89
CA VAL A 3 -42.96 -20.73 30.43
C VAL A 3 -42.68 -19.28 29.97
N ILE A 4 -42.93 -18.28 30.83
CA ILE A 4 -42.67 -16.86 30.50
C ILE A 4 -41.18 -16.52 30.69
N ALA A 5 -40.50 -17.17 31.64
CA ALA A 5 -39.06 -17.02 31.83
C ALA A 5 -38.25 -17.71 30.73
N GLU A 6 -38.70 -18.87 30.24
CA GLU A 6 -38.10 -19.54 29.07
C GLU A 6 -38.37 -18.76 27.78
N ALA A 7 -39.58 -18.22 27.56
CA ALA A 7 -39.86 -17.39 26.38
C ALA A 7 -39.08 -16.08 26.37
N ALA A 8 -38.91 -15.42 27.53
CA ALA A 8 -38.08 -14.22 27.65
C ALA A 8 -36.58 -14.52 27.51
N ALA A 9 -36.11 -15.67 28.01
CA ALA A 9 -34.74 -16.12 27.79
C ALA A 9 -34.50 -16.51 26.32
N GLN A 10 -35.49 -17.11 25.65
CA GLN A 10 -35.44 -17.42 24.23
C GLN A 10 -35.51 -16.16 23.36
N GLU A 11 -36.32 -15.16 23.71
CA GLU A 11 -36.35 -13.85 23.04
C GLU A 11 -35.04 -13.07 23.25
N ILE A 12 -34.39 -13.18 24.41
CA ILE A 12 -33.07 -12.58 24.65
C ILE A 12 -31.98 -13.31 23.86
N LEU A 13 -32.01 -14.65 23.80
CA LEU A 13 -31.13 -15.43 22.93
C LEU A 13 -31.38 -15.15 21.44
N ASP A 14 -32.63 -15.03 21.00
CA ASP A 14 -32.98 -14.69 19.62
C ASP A 14 -32.61 -13.23 19.28
N HIS A 15 -32.67 -12.31 20.24
CA HIS A 15 -32.15 -10.94 20.07
C HIS A 15 -30.62 -10.85 20.06
N GLU A 16 -29.92 -11.79 20.71
CA GLU A 16 -28.45 -11.90 20.65
C GLU A 16 -27.94 -12.48 19.32
N THR A 17 -28.81 -13.04 18.47
CA THR A 17 -28.37 -13.91 17.36
C THR A 17 -28.24 -13.24 15.98
N HIS A 18 -28.75 -12.02 15.71
CA HIS A 18 -28.68 -11.47 14.34
C HIS A 18 -28.49 -9.94 14.25
N LEU A 19 -27.33 -9.43 14.67
CA LEU A 19 -26.92 -8.07 14.34
C LEU A 19 -26.47 -7.99 12.87
N ALA A 20 -27.39 -7.56 12.02
CA ALA A 20 -27.09 -7.09 10.67
C ALA A 20 -26.03 -5.98 10.72
N CYS A 21 -24.94 -6.09 9.96
CA CYS A 21 -23.91 -5.05 9.92
C CYS A 21 -23.39 -4.77 8.52
N VAL A 22 -23.00 -3.51 8.31
CA VAL A 22 -22.27 -3.05 7.13
C VAL A 22 -20.79 -3.06 7.44
N ILE A 23 -20.02 -3.72 6.58
CA ILE A 23 -18.57 -3.75 6.65
C ILE A 23 -18.02 -2.78 5.62
N GLN A 24 -17.11 -1.91 6.06
CA GLN A 24 -16.32 -1.04 5.20
C GLN A 24 -14.85 -1.49 5.27
N PRO A 25 -14.34 -2.22 4.26
CA PRO A 25 -12.91 -2.48 4.15
C PRO A 25 -12.16 -1.17 3.89
N VAL A 26 -11.08 -0.95 4.63
CA VAL A 26 -10.20 0.22 4.51
C VAL A 26 -8.77 -0.27 4.34
N VAL A 27 -8.10 0.19 3.28
CA VAL A 27 -6.69 -0.10 3.00
C VAL A 27 -5.90 1.20 3.10
N LEU A 28 -4.94 1.24 4.02
CA LEU A 28 -4.02 2.36 4.19
C LEU A 28 -2.74 2.11 3.36
N ALA A 29 -2.57 2.86 2.28
CA ALA A 29 -1.53 2.65 1.27
C ALA A 29 -0.52 3.82 1.18
N GLY A 30 -0.20 4.45 2.32
CA GLY A 30 0.70 5.62 2.39
C GLY A 30 2.18 5.33 2.70
N GLY A 31 2.58 4.08 2.95
CA GLY A 31 3.95 3.75 3.34
C GLY A 31 4.98 4.02 2.22
N SER A 32 6.19 4.47 2.58
CA SER A 32 7.30 4.73 1.63
C SER A 32 8.31 3.57 1.51
N GLY A 33 8.37 2.66 2.50
CA GLY A 33 9.03 1.36 2.37
C GLY A 33 10.54 1.35 2.04
N THR A 34 11.35 2.28 2.56
CA THR A 34 12.74 2.53 2.11
C THR A 34 13.78 1.42 2.38
N ARG A 35 13.49 0.48 3.29
CA ARG A 35 14.42 -0.60 3.68
C ARG A 35 14.58 -1.70 2.62
N LEU A 36 13.70 -1.73 1.63
CA LEU A 36 13.73 -2.66 0.50
C LEU A 36 14.39 -2.04 -0.74
N TRP A 37 15.15 -0.96 -0.58
CA TRP A 37 16.02 -0.45 -1.63
C TRP A 37 17.00 -1.58 -2.03
N PRO A 38 17.32 -1.76 -3.32
CA PRO A 38 17.04 -0.90 -4.46
C PRO A 38 15.76 -1.26 -5.19
N LEU A 39 14.90 -2.14 -4.66
CA LEU A 39 13.63 -2.44 -5.32
C LEU A 39 12.58 -1.38 -4.97
N SER A 40 12.55 -0.93 -3.72
CA SER A 40 11.71 0.21 -3.30
C SER A 40 12.32 1.54 -3.68
N ARG A 41 11.46 2.46 -4.11
CA ARG A 41 11.74 3.87 -4.40
C ARG A 41 10.62 4.73 -3.83
N GLU A 42 10.86 6.03 -3.66
CA GLU A 42 9.82 6.97 -3.23
C GLU A 42 8.54 6.87 -4.08
N GLN A 43 8.67 6.81 -5.41
CA GLN A 43 7.54 6.68 -6.34
C GLN A 43 7.11 5.22 -6.62
N CYS A 44 7.82 4.24 -6.06
CA CYS A 44 7.46 2.82 -6.13
C CYS A 44 7.69 2.18 -4.76
N PRO A 45 6.84 2.51 -3.78
CA PRO A 45 6.99 2.03 -2.41
C PRO A 45 6.62 0.55 -2.27
N LYS A 46 6.96 -0.05 -1.13
CA LYS A 46 6.91 -1.51 -0.92
C LYS A 46 5.57 -2.17 -1.27
N GLN A 47 4.45 -1.50 -1.03
CA GLN A 47 3.11 -2.03 -1.31
C GLN A 47 2.85 -2.26 -2.81
N LEU A 48 3.59 -1.58 -3.69
CA LEU A 48 3.45 -1.68 -5.14
C LEU A 48 4.40 -2.69 -5.78
N ILE A 49 5.25 -3.32 -4.97
CA ILE A 49 6.30 -4.24 -5.39
C ILE A 49 5.83 -5.69 -5.15
N GLY A 50 6.03 -6.55 -6.15
CA GLY A 50 5.89 -7.99 -5.94
C GLY A 50 7.16 -8.57 -5.34
N LEU A 51 7.16 -8.84 -4.03
CA LEU A 51 8.35 -9.29 -3.29
C LEU A 51 8.58 -10.81 -3.41
N THR A 52 7.51 -11.59 -3.33
CA THR A 52 7.52 -13.05 -3.40
C THR A 52 6.99 -13.60 -4.73
N GLY A 53 6.54 -12.73 -5.65
CA GLY A 53 5.97 -13.11 -6.93
C GLY A 53 5.67 -11.90 -7.81
N GLU A 54 4.75 -12.08 -8.78
CA GLU A 54 4.30 -10.99 -9.67
C GLU A 54 3.23 -10.09 -9.04
N GLU A 55 2.58 -10.58 -7.99
CA GLU A 55 1.59 -9.86 -7.21
C GLU A 55 2.27 -8.98 -6.16
N SER A 56 1.81 -7.72 -6.04
CA SER A 56 2.24 -6.78 -5.02
C SER A 56 1.49 -6.98 -3.69
N LEU A 57 2.06 -6.47 -2.60
CA LEU A 57 1.43 -6.56 -1.27
C LEU A 57 0.07 -5.84 -1.24
N LEU A 58 -0.07 -4.71 -1.94
CA LEU A 58 -1.35 -4.01 -2.09
C LEU A 58 -2.39 -4.91 -2.73
N GLU A 59 -2.04 -5.61 -3.81
CA GLU A 59 -2.98 -6.47 -4.54
C GLU A 59 -3.39 -7.69 -3.75
N ALA A 60 -2.43 -8.31 -3.05
CA ALA A 60 -2.74 -9.37 -2.09
C ALA A 60 -3.72 -8.88 -1.00
N THR A 61 -3.55 -7.64 -0.53
CA THR A 61 -4.47 -7.00 0.43
C THR A 61 -5.85 -6.73 -0.17
N LEU A 62 -5.92 -6.24 -1.41
CA LEU A 62 -7.17 -6.00 -2.13
C LEU A 62 -7.93 -7.30 -2.41
N ARG A 63 -7.23 -8.40 -2.72
CA ARG A 63 -7.89 -9.70 -2.86
C ARG A 63 -8.46 -10.18 -1.54
N ARG A 64 -7.72 -10.00 -0.43
CA ARG A 64 -8.24 -10.29 0.91
C ARG A 64 -9.49 -9.47 1.23
N THR A 65 -9.54 -8.19 0.86
CA THR A 65 -10.74 -7.36 1.09
C THR A 65 -11.95 -7.85 0.28
N GLN A 66 -11.72 -8.32 -0.97
CA GLN A 66 -12.77 -8.95 -1.79
C GLN A 66 -13.28 -10.27 -1.19
N GLY A 67 -12.44 -10.98 -0.42
CA GLY A 67 -12.82 -12.17 0.35
C GLY A 67 -13.78 -11.88 1.51
N LEU A 68 -13.91 -10.63 1.96
CA LEU A 68 -14.82 -10.20 3.03
C LEU A 68 -16.29 -10.05 2.57
N ARG A 69 -16.65 -10.62 1.42
CA ARG A 69 -18.03 -10.57 0.90
C ARG A 69 -18.97 -11.39 1.78
N ALA A 70 -20.24 -10.97 1.81
CA ALA A 70 -21.29 -11.58 2.63
C ALA A 70 -21.23 -13.12 2.53
N PRO A 71 -21.22 -13.84 3.66
CA PRO A 71 -21.16 -15.29 3.64
C PRO A 71 -22.36 -15.85 2.88
N THR A 72 -22.11 -16.86 2.05
CA THR A 72 -23.16 -17.78 1.61
C THR A 72 -23.75 -18.46 2.86
N HIS A 73 -25.05 -18.78 2.81
CA HIS A 73 -25.97 -19.18 3.90
C HIS A 73 -25.53 -20.31 4.88
N GLU A 74 -24.27 -20.72 4.92
CA GLU A 74 -23.78 -21.92 5.62
C GLU A 74 -23.11 -21.65 6.98
N HIS A 75 -22.88 -20.39 7.38
CA HIS A 75 -22.24 -20.09 8.67
C HIS A 75 -23.14 -19.29 9.64
N PRO A 76 -23.34 -19.78 10.89
CA PRO A 76 -24.12 -19.10 11.93
C PRO A 76 -23.29 -18.01 12.65
N ALA A 77 -22.68 -17.12 11.87
CA ALA A 77 -22.04 -15.88 12.33
C ALA A 77 -23.00 -14.71 12.04
N PRO A 78 -22.89 -13.51 12.67
CA PRO A 78 -23.82 -12.42 12.38
C PRO A 78 -23.82 -12.16 10.88
N HIS A 79 -25.02 -11.99 10.35
CA HIS A 79 -25.22 -11.80 8.93
C HIS A 79 -24.55 -10.48 8.54
N ILE A 80 -23.34 -10.54 7.98
CA ILE A 80 -22.77 -9.44 7.20
C ILE A 80 -23.80 -9.17 6.11
N VAL A 81 -24.55 -8.08 6.26
CA VAL A 81 -25.64 -7.75 5.33
C VAL A 81 -25.06 -7.20 4.05
N ARG A 82 -23.96 -6.44 4.18
CA ARG A 82 -23.34 -5.77 3.06
C ARG A 82 -21.87 -5.46 3.35
N THR A 83 -21.05 -5.70 2.34
CA THR A 83 -19.68 -5.20 2.29
C THR A 83 -19.64 -4.05 1.29
N GLN A 84 -19.24 -2.86 1.73
CA GLN A 84 -19.06 -1.68 0.87
C GLN A 84 -17.82 -1.83 -0.03
N PRO A 85 -17.73 -1.09 -1.15
CA PRO A 85 -16.50 -1.00 -1.95
C PRO A 85 -15.30 -0.64 -1.06
N THR A 86 -14.12 -1.20 -1.35
CA THR A 86 -12.94 -0.97 -0.51
C THR A 86 -12.51 0.50 -0.57
N LEU A 87 -12.37 1.14 0.59
CA LEU A 87 -11.76 2.47 0.69
C LEU A 87 -10.24 2.33 0.66
N VAL A 88 -9.58 2.97 -0.30
CA VAL A 88 -8.12 2.98 -0.40
C VAL A 88 -7.63 4.39 -0.16
N VAL A 89 -6.92 4.61 0.95
CA VAL A 89 -6.32 5.90 1.30
C VAL A 89 -4.86 5.88 0.88
N CYS A 90 -4.47 6.78 -0.02
CA CYS A 90 -3.10 6.89 -0.51
C CYS A 90 -2.73 8.35 -0.77
N SER A 91 -1.43 8.64 -0.91
CA SER A 91 -1.01 9.99 -1.30
C SER A 91 -1.39 10.31 -2.75
N GLU A 92 -1.60 11.58 -3.04
CA GLU A 92 -1.84 12.06 -4.42
C GLU A 92 -0.76 11.59 -5.41
N GLU A 93 0.50 11.55 -4.97
CA GLU A 93 1.65 11.10 -5.77
C GLU A 93 1.54 9.63 -6.18
N LEU A 94 0.88 8.80 -5.35
CA LEU A 94 0.68 7.37 -5.60
C LEU A 94 -0.67 7.05 -6.24
N LYS A 95 -1.47 8.07 -6.60
CA LYS A 95 -2.80 7.90 -7.22
C LYS A 95 -2.76 6.94 -8.41
N LEU A 96 -1.92 7.24 -9.40
CA LEU A 96 -1.87 6.49 -10.65
C LEU A 96 -1.40 5.03 -10.46
N PRO A 97 -0.26 4.75 -9.80
CA PRO A 97 0.16 3.37 -9.62
C PRO A 97 -0.80 2.58 -8.70
N THR A 98 -1.45 3.23 -7.72
CA THR A 98 -2.50 2.59 -6.91
C THR A 98 -3.71 2.20 -7.76
N ARG A 99 -4.20 3.11 -8.61
CA ARG A 99 -5.33 2.83 -9.54
C ARG A 99 -5.03 1.67 -10.48
N GLU A 100 -3.82 1.59 -11.02
CA GLU A 100 -3.43 0.47 -11.89
C GLU A 100 -3.56 -0.88 -11.17
N ARG A 101 -3.17 -0.96 -9.89
CA ARG A 101 -3.32 -2.17 -9.07
C ARG A 101 -4.79 -2.50 -8.81
N LEU A 102 -5.62 -1.50 -8.53
CA LEU A 102 -7.08 -1.67 -8.34
C LEU A 102 -7.75 -2.22 -9.61
N GLU A 103 -7.39 -1.67 -10.77
CA GLU A 103 -7.87 -2.12 -12.08
C GLU A 103 -7.41 -3.56 -12.39
N ARG A 104 -6.14 -3.88 -12.09
CA ARG A 104 -5.59 -5.24 -12.29
C ARG A 104 -6.30 -6.29 -11.44
N CYS A 105 -6.72 -5.94 -10.23
CA CYS A 105 -7.49 -6.80 -9.33
C CYS A 105 -9.00 -6.80 -9.59
N ALA A 106 -9.49 -5.98 -10.54
CA ALA A 106 -10.93 -5.70 -10.73
C ALA A 106 -11.63 -5.39 -9.40
N CYS A 107 -10.97 -4.59 -8.54
CA CYS A 107 -11.46 -4.30 -7.20
C CYS A 107 -12.42 -3.11 -7.20
N GLU A 108 -13.67 -3.36 -6.82
CA GLU A 108 -14.62 -2.29 -6.50
C GLU A 108 -14.10 -1.49 -5.32
N SER A 109 -13.71 -0.26 -5.60
CA SER A 109 -12.98 0.58 -4.66
C SER A 109 -13.29 2.04 -4.84
N ARG A 110 -13.10 2.80 -3.76
CA ARG A 110 -13.14 4.26 -3.75
C ARG A 110 -11.81 4.76 -3.21
N VAL A 111 -11.15 5.62 -3.98
CA VAL A 111 -9.83 6.15 -3.65
C VAL A 111 -9.97 7.49 -2.95
N VAL A 112 -9.29 7.64 -1.81
CA VAL A 112 -9.12 8.89 -1.08
C VAL A 112 -7.67 9.32 -1.19
N LEU A 113 -7.46 10.58 -1.56
CA LEU A 113 -6.14 11.13 -1.84
C LEU A 113 -5.69 12.10 -0.75
N GLU A 114 -4.58 11.75 -0.10
CA GLU A 114 -3.92 12.57 0.89
C GLU A 114 -2.96 13.57 0.20
N PRO A 115 -3.13 14.88 0.42
CA PRO A 115 -2.29 15.91 -0.22
C PRO A 115 -0.92 16.07 0.46
N ALA A 116 -0.72 15.50 1.63
CA ALA A 116 0.53 15.51 2.38
C ALA A 116 0.59 14.30 3.34
N PRO A 117 1.78 13.76 3.67
CA PRO A 117 1.88 12.64 4.61
C PRO A 117 1.59 13.11 6.04
N ARG A 118 0.60 12.48 6.68
CA ARG A 118 0.18 12.74 8.08
C ARG A 118 0.09 11.50 8.98
N ASN A 119 0.64 10.37 8.51
CA ASN A 119 0.66 9.10 9.24
C ASN A 119 -0.75 8.49 9.40
N THR A 120 -0.89 7.39 10.14
CA THR A 120 -2.08 6.51 10.04
C THR A 120 -3.33 7.02 10.75
N ALA A 121 -3.23 7.84 11.81
CA ALA A 121 -4.43 8.30 12.53
C ALA A 121 -5.28 9.28 11.69
N PRO A 122 -4.71 10.30 11.02
CA PRO A 122 -5.46 11.14 10.09
C PRO A 122 -6.07 10.33 8.92
N ALA A 123 -5.31 9.40 8.35
CA ALA A 123 -5.78 8.54 7.25
C ALA A 123 -7.02 7.72 7.65
N LEU A 124 -6.99 7.07 8.82
CA LEU A 124 -8.15 6.33 9.34
C LEU A 124 -9.32 7.26 9.68
N THR A 125 -9.04 8.46 10.21
CA THR A 125 -10.09 9.44 10.52
C THR A 125 -10.84 9.89 9.27
N ILE A 126 -10.13 10.16 8.18
CA ILE A 126 -10.74 10.47 6.89
C ILE A 126 -11.53 9.26 6.35
N ALA A 127 -10.98 8.05 6.47
CA ALA A 127 -11.68 6.84 6.04
C ALA A 127 -12.99 6.64 6.82
N ALA A 128 -12.99 6.88 8.14
CA ALA A 128 -14.17 6.80 8.99
C ALA A 128 -15.24 7.83 8.60
N LEU A 129 -14.84 9.08 8.34
CA LEU A 129 -15.75 10.13 7.86
C LEU A 129 -16.36 9.78 6.50
N THR A 130 -15.54 9.22 5.59
CA THR A 130 -15.99 8.78 4.26
C THR A 130 -16.97 7.61 4.38
N ALA A 131 -16.64 6.62 5.20
CA ALA A 131 -17.45 5.44 5.44
C ALA A 131 -18.84 5.79 5.98
N LEU A 132 -18.91 6.69 6.97
CA LEU A 132 -20.18 7.15 7.54
C LEU A 132 -21.03 7.93 6.54
N ALA A 133 -20.41 8.77 5.71
CA ALA A 133 -21.13 9.51 4.68
C ALA A 133 -21.69 8.60 3.58
N ASP A 134 -21.00 7.50 3.27
CA ASP A 134 -21.39 6.53 2.24
C ASP A 134 -22.32 5.43 2.77
N ALA A 135 -22.46 5.32 4.09
CA ALA A 135 -23.26 4.30 4.72
C ALA A 135 -24.75 4.45 4.33
N PRO A 136 -25.41 3.35 3.88
CA PRO A 136 -26.82 3.38 3.56
C PRO A 136 -27.64 3.76 4.79
N HIS A 137 -28.71 4.56 4.60
CA HIS A 137 -29.69 4.87 5.64
C HIS A 137 -29.12 5.43 6.96
N GLY A 138 -27.89 5.98 6.94
CA GLY A 138 -27.22 6.50 8.15
C GLY A 138 -26.73 5.41 9.10
N GLU A 139 -26.52 4.19 8.61
CA GLU A 139 -25.90 3.11 9.39
C GLU A 139 -24.47 3.47 9.81
N ASP A 140 -24.00 2.90 10.91
CA ASP A 140 -22.62 3.07 11.40
C ASP A 140 -21.79 1.84 11.02
N PRO A 141 -20.95 1.92 9.96
CA PRO A 141 -20.26 0.75 9.44
C PRO A 141 -19.12 0.32 10.36
N ILE A 142 -18.84 -0.98 10.36
CA ILE A 142 -17.62 -1.52 10.95
C ILE A 142 -16.49 -1.37 9.94
N LEU A 143 -15.48 -0.60 10.33
CA LEU A 143 -14.25 -0.44 9.60
C LEU A 143 -13.37 -1.67 9.81
N VAL A 144 -12.92 -2.28 8.72
CA VAL A 144 -11.86 -3.29 8.74
C VAL A 144 -10.62 -2.65 8.11
N VAL A 145 -9.73 -2.16 8.96
CA VAL A 145 -8.59 -1.32 8.60
C VAL A 145 -7.35 -2.18 8.44
N MET A 146 -6.76 -2.18 7.26
CA MET A 146 -5.60 -3.00 6.91
C MET A 146 -4.47 -2.15 6.32
N PRO A 147 -3.23 -2.36 6.75
CA PRO A 147 -2.06 -1.87 6.04
C PRO A 147 -1.93 -2.55 4.68
N ALA A 148 -1.55 -1.78 3.65
CA ALA A 148 -1.40 -2.29 2.27
C ALA A 148 -0.14 -3.13 2.04
N ASP A 149 0.70 -3.27 3.05
CA ASP A 149 2.11 -3.62 2.95
C ASP A 149 2.52 -4.76 3.88
N HIS A 150 1.54 -5.56 4.31
CA HIS A 150 1.72 -6.78 5.10
C HIS A 150 1.49 -8.03 4.25
N LEU A 151 2.22 -9.09 4.57
CA LEU A 151 1.96 -10.43 4.04
C LEU A 151 1.14 -11.24 5.05
N ILE A 152 0.17 -11.98 4.52
CA ILE A 152 -0.62 -12.98 5.22
C ILE A 152 -0.65 -14.21 4.30
N THR A 153 -0.28 -15.38 4.81
CA THR A 153 -0.15 -16.59 3.98
C THR A 153 -1.38 -17.51 4.06
N ASP A 154 -2.20 -17.37 5.10
CA ASP A 154 -3.43 -18.15 5.28
C ASP A 154 -4.66 -17.23 5.30
N ASP A 155 -5.26 -17.03 4.11
CA ASP A 155 -6.42 -16.17 3.95
C ASP A 155 -7.65 -16.69 4.71
N ALA A 156 -7.81 -18.01 4.83
CA ALA A 156 -8.96 -18.60 5.52
C ALA A 156 -8.88 -18.34 7.03
N ALA A 157 -7.70 -18.57 7.63
CA ALA A 157 -7.46 -18.24 9.04
C ALA A 157 -7.62 -16.74 9.32
N PHE A 158 -7.19 -15.88 8.38
CA PHE A 158 -7.38 -14.44 8.49
C PHE A 158 -8.86 -14.03 8.48
N VAL A 159 -9.66 -14.58 7.56
CA VAL A 159 -11.10 -14.28 7.49
C VAL A 159 -11.82 -14.74 8.76
N ASP A 160 -11.52 -15.94 9.27
CA ASP A 160 -12.11 -16.43 10.54
C ASP A 160 -11.74 -15.51 11.73
N THR A 161 -10.47 -15.08 11.80
CA THR A 161 -9.99 -14.13 12.81
C THR A 161 -10.75 -12.79 12.71
N LEU A 162 -10.98 -12.29 11.49
CA LEU A 162 -11.73 -11.06 11.27
C LEU A 162 -13.21 -11.20 11.66
N GLN A 163 -13.85 -12.34 11.40
CA GLN A 163 -15.23 -12.57 11.82
C GLN A 163 -15.36 -12.53 13.34
N GLN A 164 -14.39 -13.06 14.08
CA GLN A 164 -14.32 -12.93 15.53
C GLN A 164 -14.12 -11.46 15.96
N ALA A 165 -13.21 -10.73 15.30
CA ALA A 165 -12.99 -9.32 15.60
C ALA A 165 -14.24 -8.46 15.36
N ILE A 166 -14.99 -8.73 14.29
CA ILE A 166 -16.26 -8.06 13.99
C ILE A 166 -17.28 -8.25 15.13
N GLN A 167 -17.32 -9.42 15.79
CA GLN A 167 -18.23 -9.63 16.94
C GLN A 167 -17.96 -8.68 18.09
N HIS A 168 -16.68 -8.44 18.37
CA HIS A 168 -16.27 -7.54 19.44
C HIS A 168 -16.49 -6.07 19.04
N ALA A 169 -16.20 -5.72 17.79
CA ALA A 169 -16.49 -4.38 17.25
C ALA A 169 -17.99 -4.06 17.27
N LEU A 170 -18.86 -5.07 17.11
CA LEU A 170 -20.31 -4.94 17.26
C LEU A 170 -20.75 -4.53 18.67
N ARG A 171 -19.86 -4.64 19.67
CA ARG A 171 -20.07 -4.27 21.08
C ARG A 171 -19.24 -3.04 21.48
N ASP A 172 -18.96 -2.15 20.53
CA ASP A 172 -18.22 -0.89 20.68
C ASP A 172 -16.74 -1.05 21.05
N ALA A 173 -16.18 -2.25 20.89
CA ALA A 173 -14.74 -2.45 21.11
C ALA A 173 -13.90 -1.90 19.95
N ILE A 174 -12.75 -1.32 20.28
CA ILE A 174 -11.64 -1.11 19.37
C ILE A 174 -10.83 -2.41 19.35
N VAL A 175 -10.92 -3.15 18.25
CA VAL A 175 -10.29 -4.47 18.13
C VAL A 175 -9.01 -4.36 17.33
N THR A 176 -7.95 -5.02 17.77
CA THR A 176 -6.72 -5.23 17.00
C THR A 176 -6.42 -6.72 16.86
N LEU A 177 -5.75 -7.10 15.77
CA LEU A 177 -5.28 -8.46 15.60
C LEU A 177 -3.86 -8.59 16.15
N GLY A 178 -3.67 -9.49 17.11
CA GLY A 178 -2.41 -9.68 17.82
C GLY A 178 -1.67 -10.93 17.38
N VAL A 179 -0.39 -10.82 17.04
CA VAL A 179 0.44 -11.96 16.66
C VAL A 179 1.26 -12.43 17.87
N PRO A 180 1.12 -13.70 18.30
CA PRO A 180 1.99 -14.25 19.35
C PRO A 180 3.46 -14.14 18.94
N PRO A 181 4.32 -13.57 19.79
CA PRO A 181 5.68 -13.25 19.38
C PRO A 181 6.57 -14.50 19.43
N GLU A 182 7.37 -14.69 18.38
CA GLU A 182 8.33 -15.80 18.29
C GLU A 182 9.77 -15.37 18.62
N ARG A 183 10.02 -14.04 18.69
CA ARG A 183 11.32 -13.44 18.97
C ARG A 183 11.16 -12.05 19.57
N ALA A 184 12.24 -11.50 20.14
CA ALA A 184 12.27 -10.11 20.57
C ALA A 184 12.50 -9.19 19.35
N GLU A 185 11.41 -8.68 18.79
CA GLU A 185 11.44 -7.72 17.67
C GLU A 185 11.24 -6.30 18.20
N THR A 186 12.21 -5.41 18.06
CA THR A 186 12.11 -4.01 18.54
C THR A 186 11.38 -3.10 17.56
N GLY A 187 11.19 -3.53 16.31
CA GLY A 187 10.49 -2.77 15.28
C GLY A 187 8.97 -2.74 15.43
N TYR A 188 8.39 -3.61 16.26
CA TYR A 188 6.95 -3.79 16.40
C TYR A 188 6.41 -3.16 17.69
N GLY A 189 5.12 -2.81 17.67
CA GLY A 189 4.36 -2.54 18.89
C GLY A 189 4.04 -3.84 19.63
N TYR A 190 4.02 -3.78 20.96
CA TYR A 190 3.62 -4.88 21.85
C TYR A 190 2.37 -4.48 22.62
N ILE A 191 1.49 -5.46 22.80
CA ILE A 191 0.20 -5.28 23.47
C ILE A 191 0.17 -6.25 24.64
N LYS A 192 0.10 -5.71 25.86
CA LYS A 192 -0.10 -6.51 27.05
C LYS A 192 -1.53 -7.02 27.09
N THR A 193 -1.68 -8.34 27.08
CA THR A 193 -2.99 -8.98 27.13
C THR A 193 -3.50 -9.02 28.56
N GLY A 194 -4.81 -8.79 28.72
CA GLY A 194 -5.50 -8.85 30.00
C GLY A 194 -6.40 -10.08 30.13
N LEU A 195 -7.58 -9.86 30.70
CA LEU A 195 -8.55 -10.91 30.97
C LEU A 195 -9.12 -11.51 29.68
N PRO A 196 -9.47 -12.81 29.67
CA PRO A 196 -10.19 -13.42 28.56
C PRO A 196 -11.49 -12.67 28.24
N ALA A 197 -11.68 -12.33 26.97
CA ALA A 197 -12.89 -11.67 26.47
C ALA A 197 -13.87 -12.65 25.82
N ASP A 198 -13.40 -13.82 25.37
CA ASP A 198 -14.23 -14.91 24.85
C ASP A 198 -13.56 -16.29 25.02
N GLY A 199 -14.27 -17.35 24.62
CA GLY A 199 -13.77 -18.73 24.61
C GLY A 199 -12.89 -19.09 23.41
N ARG A 200 -12.62 -18.14 22.50
CA ARG A 200 -11.83 -18.33 21.28
C ARG A 200 -10.45 -17.66 21.37
N GLY A 201 -10.08 -17.16 22.55
CA GLY A 201 -8.75 -16.62 22.84
C GLY A 201 -8.62 -15.11 22.69
N ALA A 202 -9.71 -14.38 22.43
CA ALA A 202 -9.67 -12.92 22.53
C ALA A 202 -9.44 -12.48 23.97
N ARG A 203 -8.72 -11.37 24.16
CA ARG A 203 -8.41 -10.81 25.47
C ARG A 203 -8.64 -9.30 25.49
N SER A 204 -8.88 -8.74 26.68
CA SER A 204 -8.82 -7.30 26.85
C SER A 204 -7.40 -6.78 26.64
N ILE A 205 -7.25 -5.53 26.22
CA ILE A 205 -5.96 -4.84 26.15
C ILE A 205 -5.72 -4.14 27.48
N GLU A 206 -4.65 -4.49 28.19
CA GLU A 206 -4.23 -3.76 29.40
C GLU A 206 -3.38 -2.54 29.06
N ARG A 207 -2.48 -2.70 28.08
CA ARG A 207 -1.53 -1.66 27.73
C ARG A 207 -0.98 -1.88 26.34
N PHE A 208 -0.75 -0.78 25.62
CA PHE A 208 0.02 -0.76 24.38
C PHE A 208 1.40 -0.15 24.63
N VAL A 209 2.43 -0.68 23.97
CA VAL A 209 3.81 -0.18 24.02
C VAL A 209 4.40 -0.22 22.62
N GLU A 210 4.63 0.94 22.00
CA GLU A 210 5.22 1.01 20.67
C GLU A 210 6.76 0.93 20.72
N LYS A 211 7.35 -0.02 19.97
CA LYS A 211 8.80 -0.14 19.71
C LYS A 211 9.68 -0.11 20.98
N PRO A 212 9.55 -1.11 21.87
CA PRO A 212 10.35 -1.19 23.08
C PRO A 212 11.85 -1.40 22.79
N ALA A 213 12.69 -1.08 23.77
CA ALA A 213 14.11 -1.43 23.73
C ALA A 213 14.32 -2.95 23.73
N GLN A 214 15.47 -3.41 23.23
CA GLN A 214 15.79 -4.85 23.08
C GLN A 214 15.55 -5.67 24.36
N GLU A 215 16.09 -5.22 25.49
CA GLU A 215 15.93 -5.91 26.78
C GLU A 215 14.46 -6.01 27.21
N THR A 216 13.67 -4.97 26.96
CA THR A 216 12.24 -4.96 27.26
C THR A 216 11.47 -5.89 26.34
N ALA A 217 11.82 -5.94 25.04
CA ALA A 217 11.22 -6.88 24.10
C ALA A 217 11.49 -8.33 24.50
N GLU A 218 12.72 -8.65 24.95
CA GLU A 218 13.08 -9.98 25.47
C GLU A 218 12.25 -10.36 26.70
N GLN A 219 12.05 -9.42 27.63
CA GLN A 219 11.19 -9.62 28.80
C GLN A 219 9.73 -9.88 28.40
N TYR A 220 9.20 -9.13 27.42
CA TYR A 220 7.83 -9.30 26.93
C TYR A 220 7.57 -10.66 26.29
N VAL A 221 8.54 -11.14 25.50
CA VAL A 221 8.45 -12.47 24.87
C VAL A 221 8.56 -13.56 25.93
N ALA A 222 9.49 -13.42 26.89
CA ALA A 222 9.70 -14.40 27.95
C ALA A 222 8.49 -14.52 28.90
N SER A 223 7.73 -13.44 29.13
CA SER A 223 6.54 -13.51 29.97
C SER A 223 5.36 -14.24 29.31
N GLY A 224 5.28 -14.21 27.98
CA GLY A 224 4.13 -14.74 27.24
C GLY A 224 2.84 -13.93 27.38
N GLU A 225 2.90 -12.77 28.06
CA GLU A 225 1.74 -11.91 28.33
C GLU A 225 1.51 -10.87 27.22
N TYR A 226 2.48 -10.70 26.31
CA TYR A 226 2.46 -9.68 25.28
C TYR A 226 2.38 -10.27 23.89
N TRP A 227 1.54 -9.67 23.03
CA TRP A 227 1.46 -9.99 21.60
C TRP A 227 1.92 -8.82 20.73
N TRP A 228 2.44 -9.10 19.55
CA TRP A 228 2.77 -8.05 18.57
C TRP A 228 1.50 -7.42 18.01
N ASN A 229 1.51 -6.10 17.83
CA ASN A 229 0.51 -5.38 17.07
C ASN A 229 0.67 -5.66 15.57
N SER A 230 -0.34 -6.23 14.93
CA SER A 230 -0.31 -6.47 13.47
C SER A 230 -0.60 -5.23 12.64
N GLY A 231 -1.04 -4.12 13.24
CA GLY A 231 -1.50 -2.91 12.55
C GLY A 231 -2.86 -3.07 11.86
N VAL A 232 -3.54 -4.22 12.00
CA VAL A 232 -4.92 -4.42 11.54
C VAL A 232 -5.87 -4.09 12.67
N PHE A 233 -6.83 -3.20 12.39
CA PHE A 233 -7.81 -2.77 13.38
C PHE A 233 -9.24 -2.94 12.88
N VAL A 234 -10.15 -3.29 13.77
CA VAL A 234 -11.58 -3.50 13.48
C VAL A 234 -12.42 -2.77 14.53
N MET A 235 -13.25 -1.83 14.09
CA MET A 235 -14.09 -1.03 14.99
C MET A 235 -15.22 -0.33 14.24
N ARG A 236 -16.25 0.13 14.94
CA ARG A 236 -17.24 1.05 14.36
C ARG A 236 -16.61 2.39 13.98
N ALA A 237 -17.10 3.00 12.91
CA ALA A 237 -16.64 4.31 12.48
C ALA A 237 -16.93 5.38 13.53
N SER A 238 -18.10 5.35 14.17
CA SER A 238 -18.43 6.28 15.26
C SER A 238 -17.51 6.12 16.48
N VAL A 239 -17.14 4.89 16.83
CA VAL A 239 -16.23 4.57 17.94
C VAL A 239 -14.84 5.17 17.68
N TRP A 240 -14.30 4.98 16.47
CA TRP A 240 -13.04 5.62 16.09
C TRP A 240 -13.11 7.14 16.20
N LEU A 241 -14.16 7.76 15.63
CA LEU A 241 -14.32 9.21 15.64
C LEU A 241 -14.47 9.77 17.06
N ALA A 242 -15.17 9.07 17.95
CA ALA A 242 -15.28 9.44 19.35
C ALA A 242 -13.92 9.34 20.06
N ALA A 243 -13.19 8.24 19.86
CA ALA A 243 -11.89 8.02 20.46
C ALA A 243 -10.86 9.06 20.03
N ILE A 244 -10.70 9.30 18.71
CA ILE A 244 -9.75 10.30 18.22
C ILE A 244 -10.13 11.73 18.64
N THR A 245 -11.43 12.05 18.75
CA THR A 245 -11.88 13.36 19.24
C THR A 245 -11.51 13.55 20.72
N ALA A 246 -11.58 12.50 21.53
CA ALA A 246 -11.20 12.55 22.94
C ALA A 246 -9.68 12.64 23.14
N CYS A 247 -8.91 11.84 22.39
CA CYS A 247 -7.47 11.71 22.58
C CYS A 247 -6.64 12.78 21.83
N ARG A 248 -7.08 13.18 20.63
CA ARG A 248 -6.40 14.12 19.71
C ARG A 248 -7.42 15.02 18.99
N PRO A 249 -8.12 15.92 19.70
CA PRO A 249 -9.19 16.76 19.13
C PRO A 249 -8.72 17.60 17.92
N GLU A 250 -7.46 18.02 17.90
CA GLU A 250 -6.84 18.75 16.81
C GLU A 250 -6.74 17.93 15.51
N ILE A 251 -6.46 16.62 15.59
CA ILE A 251 -6.46 15.73 14.42
C ILE A 251 -7.90 15.57 13.91
N ALA A 252 -8.85 15.32 14.82
CA ALA A 252 -10.26 15.15 14.47
C ALA A 252 -10.84 16.39 13.77
N ALA A 253 -10.55 17.59 14.31
CA ALA A 253 -11.02 18.86 13.75
C ALA A 253 -10.42 19.15 12.37
N ALA A 254 -9.10 18.96 12.20
CA ALA A 254 -8.43 19.20 10.92
C ALA A 254 -8.90 18.22 9.84
N CYS A 255 -9.05 16.94 10.17
CA CYS A 255 -9.57 15.93 9.25
C CYS A 255 -11.00 16.24 8.82
N ARG A 256 -11.87 16.62 9.76
CA ARG A 256 -13.25 17.04 9.45
C ARG A 256 -13.29 18.24 8.53
N ALA A 257 -12.55 19.30 8.84
CA ALA A 257 -12.50 20.50 8.02
C ALA A 257 -11.96 20.22 6.60
N SER A 258 -10.99 19.32 6.48
CA SER A 258 -10.44 18.92 5.19
C SER A 258 -11.41 18.08 4.37
N TYR A 259 -12.14 17.17 5.02
CA TYR A 259 -13.16 16.33 4.41
C TYR A 259 -14.38 17.13 3.94
N GLU A 260 -14.88 18.06 4.75
CA GLU A 260 -16.03 18.91 4.39
C GLU A 260 -15.75 19.83 3.20
N ARG A 261 -14.47 20.18 2.99
CA ARG A 261 -14.00 21.00 1.87
C ARG A 261 -13.44 20.17 0.71
N ALA A 262 -13.51 18.84 0.81
CA ALA A 262 -12.99 17.95 -0.20
C ALA A 262 -13.77 18.11 -1.52
N SER A 263 -13.10 17.80 -2.62
CA SER A 263 -13.71 17.74 -3.95
C SER A 263 -13.64 16.33 -4.51
N VAL A 264 -14.52 16.01 -5.45
CA VAL A 264 -14.49 14.73 -6.16
C VAL A 264 -13.88 14.96 -7.54
N ALA A 265 -12.78 14.26 -7.82
CA ALA A 265 -12.12 14.33 -9.11
C ALA A 265 -12.95 13.66 -10.22
N SER A 266 -12.62 13.93 -11.49
CA SER A 266 -13.31 13.37 -12.65
C SER A 266 -13.30 11.83 -12.70
N ASP A 267 -12.31 11.20 -12.09
CA ASP A 267 -12.17 9.74 -12.01
C ASP A 267 -12.80 9.13 -10.74
N GLY A 268 -13.57 9.94 -10.00
CA GLY A 268 -14.31 9.55 -8.79
C GLY A 268 -13.49 9.54 -7.49
N SER A 269 -12.19 9.86 -7.54
CA SER A 269 -11.36 9.91 -6.32
C SER A 269 -11.72 11.12 -5.46
N LEU A 270 -11.78 10.94 -4.14
CA LEU A 270 -11.97 12.04 -3.18
C LEU A 270 -10.62 12.76 -2.96
N GLN A 271 -10.57 14.05 -3.28
CA GLN A 271 -9.42 14.93 -3.07
C GLN A 271 -9.66 15.79 -1.84
N LEU A 272 -8.87 15.57 -0.79
CA LEU A 272 -8.97 16.33 0.44
C LEU A 272 -8.50 17.78 0.25
N ASP A 273 -9.08 18.71 1.02
CA ASP A 273 -8.59 20.09 1.00
C ASP A 273 -7.15 20.16 1.53
N ARG A 274 -6.24 20.62 0.66
CA ARG A 274 -4.79 20.66 0.92
C ARG A 274 -4.45 21.51 2.13
N ALA A 275 -5.03 22.70 2.25
CA ALA A 275 -4.69 23.64 3.31
C ALA A 275 -5.12 23.12 4.68
N ALA A 276 -6.37 22.63 4.79
CA ALA A 276 -6.88 22.06 6.04
C ALA A 276 -6.14 20.77 6.43
N PHE A 277 -5.85 19.87 5.47
CA PHE A 277 -5.13 18.64 5.78
C PHE A 277 -3.67 18.90 6.17
N ALA A 278 -3.02 19.85 5.51
CA ALA A 278 -1.66 20.25 5.85
C ALA A 278 -1.57 20.86 7.27
N ALA A 279 -2.65 21.40 7.83
CA ALA A 279 -2.67 21.86 9.22
C ALA A 279 -2.86 20.72 10.24
N CYS A 280 -3.24 19.51 9.81
CA CYS A 280 -3.40 18.35 10.67
C CYS A 280 -2.04 17.90 11.25
N PRO A 281 -1.93 17.65 12.57
CA PRO A 281 -0.75 17.00 13.14
C PRO A 281 -0.52 15.61 12.57
N SER A 282 0.75 15.21 12.51
CA SER A 282 1.14 13.90 12.01
C SER A 282 1.31 12.93 13.17
N ASP A 283 0.42 11.94 13.29
CA ASP A 283 0.46 10.93 14.37
C ASP A 283 -0.07 9.57 13.88
N SER A 284 0.39 8.47 14.48
CA SER A 284 -0.07 7.12 14.16
C SER A 284 -1.31 6.74 14.98
N ILE A 285 -2.11 5.79 14.49
CA ILE A 285 -3.23 5.18 15.24
C ILE A 285 -2.76 4.71 16.62
N ASP A 286 -1.56 4.12 16.67
CA ASP A 286 -0.96 3.52 17.85
C ASP A 286 -0.77 4.56 18.97
N TYR A 287 0.00 5.62 18.70
CA TYR A 287 0.22 6.73 19.65
C TYR A 287 -1.01 7.61 19.89
N ALA A 288 -1.83 7.85 18.86
CA ALA A 288 -2.94 8.79 18.96
C ALA A 288 -4.10 8.24 19.81
N VAL A 289 -4.34 6.93 19.77
CA VAL A 289 -5.49 6.29 20.43
C VAL A 289 -5.11 5.01 21.16
N MET A 290 -4.35 4.08 20.55
CA MET A 290 -4.15 2.75 21.14
C MET A 290 -3.36 2.77 22.45
N GLU A 291 -2.37 3.65 22.61
CA GLU A 291 -1.63 3.82 23.87
C GLU A 291 -2.49 4.35 25.03
N HIS A 292 -3.64 4.94 24.75
CA HIS A 292 -4.59 5.38 25.77
C HIS A 292 -5.58 4.28 26.18
N ILE A 293 -5.59 3.14 25.48
CA ILE A 293 -6.39 1.97 25.85
C ILE A 293 -5.79 1.33 27.11
N GLY A 294 -6.65 1.15 28.12
CA GLY A 294 -6.26 0.67 29.45
C GLY A 294 -6.15 1.78 30.49
N ASP A 295 -5.77 2.99 30.06
CA ASP A 295 -5.74 4.18 30.91
C ASP A 295 -7.09 4.92 30.93
N ASP A 296 -7.80 4.97 29.79
CA ASP A 296 -9.14 5.54 29.69
C ASP A 296 -10.21 4.44 29.77
N PRO A 297 -11.04 4.38 30.84
CA PRO A 297 -12.09 3.37 30.99
C PRO A 297 -13.21 3.48 29.94
N LYS A 298 -13.27 4.56 29.15
CA LYS A 298 -14.22 4.71 28.04
C LYS A 298 -13.77 4.00 26.78
N LEU A 299 -12.49 3.67 26.65
CA LEU A 299 -11.92 2.98 25.50
C LEU A 299 -11.84 1.49 25.79
N MET A 300 -12.77 0.72 25.21
CA MET A 300 -12.73 -0.74 25.31
C MET A 300 -11.83 -1.32 24.21
N GLY A 301 -10.66 -1.83 24.60
CA GLY A 301 -9.74 -2.49 23.67
C GLY A 301 -9.79 -4.01 23.76
N ILE A 302 -9.90 -4.67 22.61
CA ILE A 302 -9.84 -6.14 22.50
C ILE A 302 -8.73 -6.55 21.53
N ILE A 303 -7.98 -7.59 21.88
CA ILE A 303 -7.00 -8.21 21.01
C ILE A 303 -7.43 -9.63 20.65
N VAL A 304 -7.44 -9.94 19.35
CA VAL A 304 -7.80 -11.25 18.80
C VAL A 304 -6.54 -11.94 18.24
N PRO A 305 -6.26 -13.21 18.57
CA PRO A 305 -5.05 -13.88 18.13
C PRO A 305 -5.04 -14.12 16.62
N LEU A 306 -4.02 -13.60 15.94
CA LEU A 306 -3.78 -13.78 14.51
C LEU A 306 -2.78 -14.91 14.26
N LYS A 307 -3.27 -16.05 13.79
CA LYS A 307 -2.46 -17.22 13.42
C LYS A 307 -2.61 -17.53 11.93
N ALA A 308 -2.21 -16.58 11.09
CA ALA A 308 -2.41 -16.63 9.64
C ALA A 308 -1.11 -16.42 8.83
N GLY A 309 0.05 -16.70 9.44
CA GLY A 309 1.37 -16.48 8.82
C GLY A 309 1.65 -15.02 8.48
N TRP A 310 1.35 -14.12 9.42
CA TRP A 310 1.53 -12.68 9.26
C TRP A 310 3.01 -12.26 9.24
N SER A 311 3.35 -11.27 8.42
CA SER A 311 4.66 -10.60 8.38
C SER A 311 4.54 -9.14 7.88
N ASP A 312 5.26 -8.19 8.51
CA ASP A 312 5.29 -6.77 8.10
C ASP A 312 6.16 -6.50 6.86
N VAL A 313 6.93 -7.51 6.43
CA VAL A 313 7.92 -7.47 5.35
C VAL A 313 8.79 -6.20 5.38
N GLY A 314 9.41 -5.93 6.53
CA GLY A 314 10.10 -4.68 6.81
C GLY A 314 11.47 -4.53 6.15
N ALA A 315 12.17 -5.64 5.86
CA ALA A 315 13.49 -5.65 5.24
C ALA A 315 13.76 -6.98 4.49
N TRP A 316 14.94 -7.11 3.87
CA TRP A 316 15.27 -8.23 2.98
C TRP A 316 15.40 -9.59 3.69
N ASP A 317 15.74 -9.60 4.97
CA ASP A 317 15.74 -10.80 5.82
C ASP A 317 14.32 -11.38 5.96
N ALA A 318 13.32 -10.51 6.14
CA ALA A 318 11.91 -10.92 6.17
C ALA A 318 11.49 -11.54 4.82
N VAL A 319 11.93 -10.96 3.69
CA VAL A 319 11.67 -11.50 2.34
C VAL A 319 12.33 -12.86 2.17
N TRP A 320 13.57 -13.04 2.63
CA TRP A 320 14.26 -14.33 2.60
C TRP A 320 13.54 -15.39 3.45
N ASN A 321 13.08 -15.02 4.66
CA ASN A 321 12.38 -15.93 5.57
C ASN A 321 11.12 -16.54 4.94
N ILE A 322 10.30 -15.72 4.28
CA ILE A 322 9.02 -16.14 3.66
C ILE A 322 9.18 -16.78 2.27
N SER A 323 10.36 -16.66 1.66
CA SER A 323 10.61 -17.22 0.33
C SER A 323 10.92 -18.72 0.39
N ALA A 324 10.58 -19.42 -0.70
CA ALA A 324 11.00 -20.80 -0.92
C ALA A 324 12.53 -20.86 -1.08
N LYS A 325 13.17 -21.78 -0.35
CA LYS A 325 14.63 -21.93 -0.29
C LYS A 325 15.06 -23.22 -0.97
N ASP A 326 16.27 -23.23 -1.54
CA ASP A 326 16.94 -24.44 -1.97
C ASP A 326 17.50 -25.25 -0.79
N ALA A 327 18.15 -26.39 -1.07
CA ALA A 327 18.73 -27.26 -0.05
C ALA A 327 19.87 -26.61 0.76
N ALA A 328 20.47 -25.52 0.27
CA ALA A 328 21.53 -24.76 0.91
C ALA A 328 21.01 -23.47 1.59
N GLY A 329 19.69 -23.31 1.69
CA GLY A 329 19.06 -22.15 2.33
C GLY A 329 19.03 -20.89 1.44
N ASN A 330 19.36 -21.01 0.15
CA ASN A 330 19.39 -19.85 -0.74
C ASN A 330 18.03 -19.55 -1.37
N VAL A 331 17.84 -18.29 -1.73
CA VAL A 331 16.71 -17.79 -2.51
C VAL A 331 17.26 -17.12 -3.76
N ALA A 332 16.82 -17.57 -4.93
CA ALA A 332 17.22 -17.03 -6.22
C ALA A 332 15.99 -16.55 -7.00
N ARG A 333 16.00 -15.29 -7.44
CA ARG A 333 14.93 -14.70 -8.26
C ARG A 333 15.49 -13.99 -9.49
N GLY A 334 14.92 -14.30 -10.65
CA GLY A 334 15.39 -13.76 -11.93
C GLY A 334 16.64 -14.49 -12.42
N ARG A 335 17.55 -13.76 -13.08
CA ARG A 335 18.76 -14.34 -13.69
C ARG A 335 19.88 -14.47 -12.66
N VAL A 336 19.87 -15.57 -11.91
CA VAL A 336 20.80 -15.82 -10.80
C VAL A 336 21.51 -17.17 -10.96
N LEU A 337 22.80 -17.21 -10.63
CA LEU A 337 23.59 -18.43 -10.47
C LEU A 337 24.26 -18.45 -9.09
N LEU A 338 24.17 -19.59 -8.42
CA LEU A 338 24.74 -19.80 -7.09
C LEU A 338 25.68 -21.00 -7.14
N GLU A 339 26.94 -20.81 -6.76
CA GLU A 339 27.96 -21.85 -6.71
C GLU A 339 28.62 -21.86 -5.32
N GLY A 340 28.34 -22.89 -4.53
CA GLY A 340 28.84 -22.98 -3.15
C GLY A 340 28.33 -21.86 -2.22
N ALA A 341 27.24 -21.19 -2.57
CA ALA A 341 26.61 -20.19 -1.70
C ALA A 341 25.65 -20.84 -0.69
N THR A 342 25.52 -20.25 0.49
CA THR A 342 24.58 -20.71 1.53
C THR A 342 23.82 -19.54 2.16
N ASP A 343 22.58 -19.78 2.59
CA ASP A 343 21.74 -18.80 3.30
C ASP A 343 21.62 -17.42 2.62
N THR A 344 21.80 -17.37 1.30
CA THR A 344 21.94 -16.15 0.49
C THR A 344 20.64 -15.83 -0.26
N TYR A 345 20.27 -14.54 -0.32
CA TYR A 345 19.19 -14.04 -1.15
C TYR A 345 19.78 -13.30 -2.35
N ALA A 346 19.44 -13.70 -3.57
CA ALA A 346 19.86 -13.04 -4.79
C ALA A 346 18.65 -12.76 -5.70
N HIS A 347 18.51 -11.51 -6.13
CA HIS A 347 17.45 -11.04 -6.99
C HIS A 347 18.03 -10.24 -8.16
N SER A 348 17.57 -10.53 -9.37
CA SER A 348 17.85 -9.73 -10.55
C SER A 348 16.58 -9.40 -11.33
N GLU A 349 16.41 -8.12 -11.68
CA GLU A 349 15.41 -7.66 -12.66
C GLU A 349 15.90 -7.70 -14.12
N GLY A 350 17.21 -7.93 -14.37
CA GLY A 350 17.71 -8.03 -15.75
C GLY A 350 19.10 -8.66 -15.95
N ARG A 351 20.12 -8.22 -15.21
CA ARG A 351 21.51 -8.69 -15.42
C ARG A 351 21.75 -10.06 -14.78
N LEU A 352 22.66 -10.85 -15.33
CA LEU A 352 23.06 -12.08 -14.65
C LEU A 352 23.78 -11.73 -13.32
N VAL A 353 23.25 -12.21 -12.20
CA VAL A 353 23.90 -12.16 -10.88
C VAL A 353 24.50 -13.54 -10.58
N ALA A 354 25.80 -13.59 -10.27
CA ALA A 354 26.47 -14.82 -9.89
C ALA A 354 27.07 -14.67 -8.48
N CYS A 355 26.75 -15.61 -7.59
CA CYS A 355 27.26 -15.65 -6.22
C CYS A 355 28.10 -16.92 -6.04
N VAL A 356 29.38 -16.76 -5.71
CA VAL A 356 30.34 -17.87 -5.55
C VAL A 356 30.91 -17.86 -4.14
N GLY A 357 30.67 -18.92 -3.37
CA GLY A 357 31.25 -19.12 -2.04
C GLY A 357 30.82 -18.11 -0.96
N VAL A 358 29.70 -17.41 -1.18
CA VAL A 358 29.17 -16.41 -0.22
C VAL A 358 28.15 -17.05 0.73
N THR A 359 28.13 -16.57 1.97
CA THR A 359 27.18 -17.03 2.99
C THR A 359 26.43 -15.85 3.58
N GLY A 360 25.11 -15.95 3.68
CA GLY A 360 24.30 -14.94 4.38
C GLY A 360 24.33 -13.57 3.73
N VAL A 361 24.39 -13.49 2.39
CA VAL A 361 24.42 -12.22 1.66
C VAL A 361 23.06 -11.96 1.00
N VAL A 362 22.69 -10.69 0.90
CA VAL A 362 21.56 -10.19 0.12
C VAL A 362 22.14 -9.42 -1.07
N VAL A 363 21.85 -9.89 -2.29
CA VAL A 363 22.19 -9.22 -3.55
C VAL A 363 20.91 -8.87 -4.29
N VAL A 364 20.70 -7.59 -4.57
CA VAL A 364 19.51 -7.13 -5.30
C VAL A 364 19.94 -6.20 -6.41
N GLU A 365 19.68 -6.62 -7.64
CA GLU A 365 19.97 -5.88 -8.87
C GLU A 365 18.68 -5.36 -9.50
N THR A 366 18.61 -4.04 -9.65
CA THR A 366 17.65 -3.32 -10.50
C THR A 366 18.36 -2.72 -11.70
N ALA A 367 17.59 -2.17 -12.63
CA ALA A 367 18.11 -1.60 -13.88
C ALA A 367 19.21 -0.53 -13.69
N ASP A 368 19.20 0.18 -12.55
CA ASP A 368 20.05 1.33 -12.23
C ASP A 368 20.91 1.16 -10.97
N ALA A 369 20.64 0.18 -10.11
CA ALA A 369 21.33 0.03 -8.84
C ALA A 369 21.53 -1.43 -8.45
N VAL A 370 22.61 -1.68 -7.70
CA VAL A 370 22.87 -2.98 -7.08
C VAL A 370 23.10 -2.77 -5.60
N LEU A 371 22.35 -3.49 -4.77
CA LEU A 371 22.62 -3.63 -3.35
C LEU A 371 23.34 -4.95 -3.09
N VAL A 372 24.39 -4.88 -2.29
CA VAL A 372 25.02 -6.04 -1.65
C VAL A 372 25.11 -5.74 -0.17
N ALA A 373 24.48 -6.57 0.65
CA ALA A 373 24.46 -6.41 2.10
C ALA A 373 24.59 -7.77 2.80
N ALA A 374 25.20 -7.80 3.97
CA ALA A 374 25.06 -8.97 4.85
C ALA A 374 23.59 -9.06 5.33
N LYS A 375 23.04 -10.27 5.36
CA LYS A 375 21.62 -10.52 5.70
C LYS A 375 21.26 -10.03 7.10
N ASP A 376 22.21 -10.08 8.04
CA ASP A 376 22.06 -9.60 9.42
C ASP A 376 22.17 -8.07 9.56
N ARG A 377 22.54 -7.34 8.50
CA ARG A 377 22.67 -5.86 8.49
C ARG A 377 21.73 -5.16 7.52
N VAL A 378 20.69 -5.85 7.05
CA VAL A 378 19.74 -5.29 6.07
C VAL A 378 18.96 -4.08 6.60
N GLN A 379 18.86 -3.91 7.93
CA GLN A 379 18.25 -2.72 8.52
C GLN A 379 19.07 -1.43 8.22
N ASP A 380 20.38 -1.55 7.99
CA ASP A 380 21.28 -0.43 7.70
C ASP A 380 21.08 0.15 6.28
N VAL A 381 20.31 -0.53 5.40
CA VAL A 381 20.00 -0.05 4.05
C VAL A 381 19.36 1.35 4.09
N LYS A 382 18.59 1.66 5.14
CA LYS A 382 18.02 3.01 5.36
C LYS A 382 19.10 4.11 5.40
N ALA A 383 20.29 3.81 5.91
CA ALA A 383 21.39 4.77 5.95
C ALA A 383 21.92 5.10 4.54
N ILE A 384 21.94 4.13 3.62
CA ILE A 384 22.28 4.34 2.21
C ILE A 384 21.24 5.23 1.54
N VAL A 385 19.95 4.92 1.72
CA VAL A 385 18.85 5.74 1.15
C VAL A 385 18.92 7.19 1.65
N ASN A 386 19.19 7.39 2.95
CA ASN A 386 19.38 8.72 3.52
C ASN A 386 20.54 9.49 2.88
N ARG A 387 21.65 8.81 2.57
CA ARG A 387 22.80 9.41 1.87
C ARG A 387 22.46 9.77 0.42
N LEU A 388 21.77 8.88 -0.29
CA LEU A 388 21.30 9.13 -1.66
C LEU A 388 20.37 10.35 -1.71
N ASN A 389 19.41 10.45 -0.79
CA ASN A 389 18.51 11.59 -0.67
C ASN A 389 19.26 12.91 -0.40
N LYS A 390 20.26 12.90 0.51
CA LYS A 390 21.12 14.07 0.77
C LYS A 390 21.93 14.49 -0.46
N ALA A 391 22.40 13.52 -1.23
CA ALA A 391 23.12 13.75 -2.48
C ALA A 391 22.18 14.11 -3.66
N LYS A 392 20.86 14.06 -3.46
CA LYS A 392 19.82 14.24 -4.49
C LYS A 392 19.94 13.24 -5.65
N ASN A 393 20.44 12.04 -5.35
CA ASN A 393 20.50 10.93 -6.29
C ASN A 393 19.09 10.46 -6.67
N THR A 394 18.88 10.19 -7.96
CA THR A 394 17.57 9.78 -8.51
C THR A 394 17.19 8.37 -8.08
N GLU A 395 18.17 7.50 -7.80
CA GLU A 395 17.99 6.10 -7.39
C GLU A 395 17.34 5.95 -6.01
N ALA A 396 17.15 7.03 -5.24
CA ALA A 396 16.31 6.97 -4.04
C ALA A 396 14.82 7.18 -4.38
N LYS A 397 14.53 7.88 -5.48
CA LYS A 397 13.20 8.43 -5.79
C LYS A 397 12.46 7.66 -6.85
N VAL A 398 13.13 7.33 -7.93
CA VAL A 398 12.54 6.74 -9.13
C VAL A 398 13.41 5.61 -9.66
N HIS A 399 12.78 4.68 -10.35
CA HIS A 399 13.47 3.69 -11.16
C HIS A 399 13.81 4.30 -12.52
N ARG A 400 14.91 3.85 -13.15
CA ARG A 400 15.21 4.18 -14.54
C ARG A 400 14.09 3.79 -15.51
N LYS A 401 13.45 2.65 -15.26
CA LYS A 401 12.24 2.19 -15.94
C LYS A 401 11.03 2.53 -15.10
N VAL A 402 10.08 3.27 -15.68
CA VAL A 402 8.92 3.78 -14.97
C VAL A 402 7.63 3.36 -15.68
N GLU A 403 6.74 2.72 -14.92
CA GLU A 403 5.41 2.32 -15.38
C GLU A 403 4.43 3.51 -15.38
N ARG A 404 3.49 3.49 -16.32
CA ARG A 404 2.46 4.49 -16.58
C ARG A 404 1.16 3.80 -16.99
N PRO A 405 -0.01 4.46 -16.83
CA PRO A 405 -1.27 3.86 -17.26
C PRO A 405 -1.28 3.44 -18.74
N TRP A 406 -0.63 4.21 -19.62
CA TRP A 406 -0.52 3.91 -21.06
C TRP A 406 0.57 2.88 -21.41
N GLY A 407 1.42 2.45 -20.48
CA GLY A 407 2.60 1.62 -20.78
C GLY A 407 3.80 1.98 -19.90
N CYS A 408 5.00 2.08 -20.44
CA CYS A 408 6.18 2.47 -19.65
C CYS A 408 7.23 3.20 -20.49
N TYR A 409 8.17 3.85 -19.81
CA TYR A 409 9.41 4.30 -20.42
C TYR A 409 10.62 3.84 -19.62
N ASP A 410 11.75 3.65 -20.30
CA ASP A 410 13.04 3.26 -19.74
C ASP A 410 14.09 4.24 -20.23
N SER A 411 14.73 4.98 -19.31
CA SER A 411 15.76 5.95 -19.65
C SER A 411 17.09 5.24 -19.91
N ILE A 412 17.36 4.91 -21.18
CA ILE A 412 18.49 4.05 -21.57
C ILE A 412 19.83 4.76 -21.38
N ASP A 413 19.92 6.01 -21.84
CA ASP A 413 21.16 6.77 -21.84
C ASP A 413 20.86 8.27 -21.72
N HIS A 414 21.83 9.03 -21.21
CA HIS A 414 21.74 10.48 -21.10
C HIS A 414 23.13 11.13 -21.10
N GLY A 415 23.19 12.36 -21.59
CA GLY A 415 24.38 13.20 -21.55
C GLY A 415 24.00 14.66 -21.41
N GLU A 416 24.98 15.55 -21.52
CA GLU A 416 24.78 17.00 -21.33
C GLU A 416 23.72 17.60 -22.26
N ARG A 417 23.54 17.03 -23.46
CA ARG A 417 22.70 17.59 -24.53
C ARG A 417 21.67 16.62 -25.09
N PHE A 418 21.59 15.40 -24.55
CA PHE A 418 20.67 14.38 -25.06
C PHE A 418 20.16 13.45 -23.95
N GLN A 419 19.00 12.85 -24.21
CA GLN A 419 18.45 11.75 -23.41
C GLN A 419 17.78 10.75 -24.34
N VAL A 420 18.03 9.46 -24.12
CA VAL A 420 17.42 8.37 -24.90
C VAL A 420 16.47 7.60 -24.00
N LYS A 421 15.24 7.46 -24.46
CA LYS A 421 14.21 6.67 -23.80
C LYS A 421 13.72 5.57 -24.73
N ARG A 422 13.51 4.38 -24.19
CA ARG A 422 12.64 3.39 -24.81
C ARG A 422 11.25 3.54 -24.23
N ILE A 423 10.26 3.74 -25.07
CA ILE A 423 8.86 3.90 -24.67
C ILE A 423 8.06 2.71 -25.22
N VAL A 424 7.33 2.03 -24.34
CA VAL A 424 6.42 0.96 -24.70
C VAL A 424 5.00 1.41 -24.39
N VAL A 425 4.13 1.45 -25.39
CA VAL A 425 2.73 1.85 -25.25
C VAL A 425 1.83 0.63 -25.40
N LYS A 426 0.99 0.36 -24.38
CA LYS A 426 0.00 -0.72 -24.38
C LYS A 426 -0.99 -0.55 -25.55
N PRO A 427 -1.58 -1.63 -26.09
CA PRO A 427 -2.65 -1.53 -27.09
C PRO A 427 -3.75 -0.55 -26.68
N GLY A 428 -4.12 0.38 -27.56
CA GLY A 428 -5.11 1.44 -27.29
C GLY A 428 -4.62 2.56 -26.35
N GLY A 429 -3.42 2.45 -25.79
CA GLY A 429 -2.81 3.46 -24.95
C GLY A 429 -2.40 4.71 -25.72
N ARG A 430 -2.39 5.86 -25.05
CA ARG A 430 -1.89 7.12 -25.60
C ARG A 430 -1.20 7.95 -24.52
N LEU A 431 -0.19 8.69 -24.92
CA LEU A 431 0.43 9.73 -24.09
C LEU A 431 -0.47 10.98 -24.09
N SER A 432 -0.28 11.85 -23.10
CA SER A 432 -0.98 13.14 -23.04
C SER A 432 -0.57 14.02 -24.21
N LEU A 433 -1.47 14.89 -24.69
CA LEU A 433 -1.08 15.91 -25.67
C LEU A 433 -0.17 16.92 -24.97
N GLN A 434 1.03 17.09 -25.49
CA GLN A 434 2.08 17.83 -24.81
C GLN A 434 2.94 18.67 -25.75
N MET A 435 3.75 19.54 -25.16
CA MET A 435 4.73 20.39 -25.83
C MET A 435 5.93 20.60 -24.91
N HIS A 436 7.09 20.87 -25.50
CA HIS A 436 8.32 21.24 -24.79
C HIS A 436 8.90 22.55 -25.34
N HIS A 437 9.39 23.43 -24.47
CA HIS A 437 9.98 24.70 -24.89
C HIS A 437 11.48 24.59 -25.20
N HIS A 438 12.19 23.65 -24.58
CA HIS A 438 13.66 23.64 -24.56
C HIS A 438 14.31 22.42 -25.21
N ARG A 439 13.50 21.43 -25.64
CA ARG A 439 13.98 20.22 -26.31
C ARG A 439 13.19 19.88 -27.57
N ALA A 440 13.91 19.32 -28.53
CA ALA A 440 13.34 18.60 -29.66
C ALA A 440 13.38 17.09 -29.39
N GLU A 441 12.58 16.34 -30.14
CA GLU A 441 12.51 14.89 -29.99
C GLU A 441 12.56 14.20 -31.35
N HIS A 442 13.20 13.03 -31.41
CA HIS A 442 13.18 12.15 -32.56
C HIS A 442 12.65 10.79 -32.13
N TRP A 443 11.58 10.33 -32.75
CA TRP A 443 10.94 9.05 -32.44
C TRP A 443 11.18 8.06 -33.55
N ILE A 444 11.67 6.87 -33.20
CA ILE A 444 11.87 5.74 -34.13
C ILE A 444 10.98 4.58 -33.66
N VAL A 445 10.10 4.08 -34.53
CA VAL A 445 9.28 2.91 -34.22
C VAL A 445 10.12 1.64 -34.35
N VAL A 446 10.32 0.94 -33.25
CA VAL A 446 11.04 -0.35 -33.22
C VAL A 446 10.08 -1.50 -33.51
N ARG A 447 8.87 -1.44 -32.95
CA ARG A 447 7.88 -2.51 -33.07
C ARG A 447 6.46 -1.96 -33.13
N GLY A 448 5.62 -2.51 -34.01
CA GLY A 448 4.20 -2.17 -34.10
C GLY A 448 3.91 -0.93 -34.95
N THR A 449 2.81 -0.23 -34.62
CA THR A 449 2.35 0.95 -35.38
C THR A 449 2.03 2.08 -34.42
N ALA A 450 2.65 3.24 -34.62
CA ALA A 450 2.37 4.47 -33.90
C ALA A 450 1.40 5.33 -34.69
N ARG A 451 0.41 5.92 -34.02
CA ARG A 451 -0.26 7.13 -34.53
C ARG A 451 0.37 8.32 -33.84
N VAL A 452 0.93 9.23 -34.63
CA VAL A 452 1.59 10.44 -34.15
C VAL A 452 0.76 11.64 -34.55
N THR A 453 0.44 12.48 -33.58
CA THR A 453 0.00 13.86 -33.80
C THR A 453 1.20 14.78 -33.66
N ARG A 454 1.43 15.67 -34.64
CA ARG A 454 2.51 16.66 -34.66
C ARG A 454 1.99 17.95 -35.27
N GLY A 455 1.75 18.97 -34.44
CA GLY A 455 1.02 20.17 -34.82
C GLY A 455 -0.39 19.81 -35.29
N ASP A 456 -0.75 20.25 -36.50
CA ASP A 456 -2.05 19.98 -37.11
C ASP A 456 -2.10 18.63 -37.87
N GLU A 457 -0.97 17.95 -38.01
CA GLU A 457 -0.87 16.68 -38.74
C GLU A 457 -1.08 15.49 -37.81
N THR A 458 -1.81 14.47 -38.27
CA THR A 458 -1.86 13.15 -37.63
C THR A 458 -1.62 12.05 -38.66
N PHE A 459 -0.62 11.22 -38.43
CA PHE A 459 -0.20 10.17 -39.37
C PHE A 459 0.25 8.90 -38.65
N LEU A 460 0.39 7.81 -39.42
CA LEU A 460 0.87 6.52 -38.91
C LEU A 460 2.34 6.32 -39.23
N LEU A 461 3.07 5.72 -38.29
CA LEU A 461 4.42 5.21 -38.48
C LEU A 461 4.45 3.72 -38.15
N THR A 462 5.10 2.92 -38.98
CA THR A 462 5.36 1.50 -38.76
C THR A 462 6.85 1.26 -38.44
N GLU A 463 7.21 0.01 -38.19
CA GLU A 463 8.58 -0.40 -37.85
C GLU A 463 9.64 0.21 -38.77
N ASN A 464 10.73 0.67 -38.15
CA ASN A 464 11.87 1.36 -38.76
C ASN A 464 11.55 2.73 -39.41
N GLN A 465 10.32 3.23 -39.29
CA GLN A 465 10.00 4.62 -39.65
C GLN A 465 10.22 5.55 -38.46
N SER A 466 10.39 6.85 -38.73
CA SER A 466 10.67 7.84 -37.70
C SER A 466 10.04 9.19 -37.98
N THR A 467 9.99 10.03 -36.94
CA THR A 467 9.58 11.43 -37.06
C THR A 467 10.41 12.31 -36.13
N TYR A 468 10.62 13.54 -36.57
CA TYR A 468 11.19 14.62 -35.77
C TYR A 468 10.06 15.53 -35.26
N ILE A 469 10.16 15.91 -33.99
CA ILE A 469 9.27 16.83 -33.28
C ILE A 469 10.11 18.06 -32.90
N SER A 470 9.80 19.20 -33.52
CA SER A 470 10.45 20.48 -33.23
C SER A 470 10.05 21.05 -31.87
N LEU A 471 10.89 21.93 -31.33
CA LEU A 471 10.59 22.72 -30.12
C LEU A 471 9.28 23.49 -30.31
N GLY A 472 8.48 23.59 -29.25
CA GLY A 472 7.19 24.30 -29.27
C GLY A 472 6.10 23.63 -30.10
N THR A 473 6.32 22.42 -30.62
CA THR A 473 5.33 21.70 -31.42
C THR A 473 4.46 20.84 -30.50
N LEU A 474 3.14 21.03 -30.55
CA LEU A 474 2.18 20.14 -29.90
C LEU A 474 2.30 18.74 -30.50
N HIS A 475 2.42 17.72 -29.67
CA HIS A 475 2.58 16.35 -30.16
C HIS A 475 1.97 15.31 -29.21
N ARG A 476 1.63 14.16 -29.78
CA ARG A 476 1.08 13.00 -29.04
C ARG A 476 1.46 11.69 -29.72
N LEU A 477 1.78 10.69 -28.91
CA LEU A 477 2.00 9.31 -29.33
C LEU A 477 0.81 8.44 -28.90
N GLU A 478 0.26 7.67 -29.83
CA GLU A 478 -0.80 6.70 -29.57
C GLU A 478 -0.45 5.33 -30.17
N ASN A 479 -0.88 4.26 -29.50
CA ASN A 479 -0.85 2.90 -30.05
C ASN A 479 -2.27 2.50 -30.51
N PRO A 480 -2.61 2.65 -31.81
CA PRO A 480 -3.89 2.19 -32.34
C PRO A 480 -3.97 0.67 -32.54
N GLY A 481 -2.86 -0.04 -32.35
CA GLY A 481 -2.75 -1.46 -32.63
C GLY A 481 -3.31 -2.35 -31.52
N LYS A 482 -3.23 -3.66 -31.76
CA LYS A 482 -3.61 -4.72 -30.80
C LYS A 482 -2.41 -5.35 -30.08
N THR A 483 -1.19 -4.96 -30.46
CA THR A 483 0.06 -5.39 -29.83
C THR A 483 0.78 -4.19 -29.23
N PRO A 484 1.67 -4.38 -28.23
CA PRO A 484 2.47 -3.28 -27.70
C PRO A 484 3.26 -2.58 -28.82
N LEU A 485 3.25 -1.24 -28.77
CA LEU A 485 4.07 -0.36 -29.60
C LEU A 485 5.36 -0.07 -28.83
N GLU A 486 6.50 -0.21 -29.49
CA GLU A 486 7.80 0.14 -28.91
C GLU A 486 8.48 1.19 -29.78
N ILE A 487 8.93 2.28 -29.16
CA ILE A 487 9.69 3.33 -29.82
C ILE A 487 10.98 3.64 -29.05
N ILE A 488 11.99 4.12 -29.78
CA ILE A 488 13.11 4.85 -29.20
C ILE A 488 12.86 6.34 -29.41
N GLU A 489 12.85 7.07 -28.32
CA GLU A 489 12.82 8.52 -28.29
C GLU A 489 14.23 9.04 -27.99
N VAL A 490 14.73 9.92 -28.85
CA VAL A 490 15.95 10.69 -28.60
C VAL A 490 15.55 12.13 -28.40
N GLN A 491 15.75 12.63 -27.19
CA GLN A 491 15.56 14.03 -26.84
C GLN A 491 16.88 14.78 -27.03
N SER A 492 16.83 16.00 -27.55
CA SER A 492 18.00 16.85 -27.74
C SER A 492 17.67 18.31 -27.44
N GLY A 493 18.48 18.96 -26.59
CA GLY A 493 18.14 20.31 -26.11
C GLY A 493 19.18 20.86 -25.14
N CYS A 494 18.96 22.12 -24.71
CA CYS A 494 19.73 22.73 -23.62
C CYS A 494 19.18 22.39 -22.24
N TYR A 495 17.93 21.92 -22.16
CA TYR A 495 17.26 21.49 -20.95
C TYR A 495 16.35 20.30 -21.27
N LEU A 496 16.42 19.24 -20.45
CA LEU A 496 15.74 17.96 -20.70
C LEU A 496 14.86 17.52 -19.50
N GLY A 497 14.64 18.42 -18.54
CA GLY A 497 13.81 18.14 -17.36
C GLY A 497 12.36 17.85 -17.72
N GLU A 498 11.70 17.02 -16.90
CA GLU A 498 10.28 16.67 -17.05
C GLU A 498 9.32 17.83 -16.70
N ASP A 499 9.84 18.92 -16.12
CA ASP A 499 9.15 20.18 -15.85
C ASP A 499 9.05 21.10 -17.08
N ASP A 500 9.77 20.82 -18.17
CA ASP A 500 9.56 21.47 -19.49
C ASP A 500 8.30 20.94 -20.21
N ILE A 501 7.56 20.02 -19.61
CA ILE A 501 6.41 19.38 -20.23
C ILE A 501 5.13 20.17 -19.95
N VAL A 502 4.65 20.89 -20.95
CA VAL A 502 3.34 21.54 -20.92
C VAL A 502 2.27 20.57 -21.45
N ARG A 503 1.26 20.26 -20.63
CA ARG A 503 0.20 19.29 -20.97
C ARG A 503 -1.12 20.00 -21.25
N PHE A 504 -1.76 19.66 -22.37
CA PHE A 504 -2.99 20.32 -22.84
C PHE A 504 -4.22 19.39 -22.77
N ASP A 505 -4.03 18.10 -23.00
CA ASP A 505 -5.07 17.07 -22.89
C ASP A 505 -4.46 15.87 -22.15
N ASP A 506 -4.54 15.91 -20.81
CA ASP A 506 -4.08 14.83 -19.94
C ASP A 506 -5.24 14.09 -19.28
N GLN A 507 -5.62 12.97 -19.89
CA GLN A 507 -6.60 12.04 -19.32
C GLN A 507 -6.12 11.34 -18.04
N TYR A 508 -4.85 11.54 -17.64
CA TYR A 508 -4.26 10.91 -16.44
C TYR A 508 -4.17 11.87 -15.24
N GLY A 509 -4.73 13.08 -15.33
CA GLY A 509 -4.90 13.99 -14.20
C GLY A 509 -3.59 14.47 -13.56
N ARG A 510 -2.47 14.46 -14.28
CA ARG A 510 -1.23 15.09 -13.86
C ARG A 510 -1.35 16.57 -14.19
N THR A 511 -1.68 17.38 -13.18
CA THR A 511 -1.66 18.83 -13.31
C THR A 511 -0.23 19.27 -13.65
N GLY A 512 -0.05 19.89 -14.81
CA GLY A 512 1.18 20.61 -15.12
C GLY A 512 1.34 21.79 -14.16
N THR A 513 2.57 22.11 -13.79
CA THR A 513 2.92 23.45 -13.35
C THR A 513 2.83 24.43 -14.51
#